data_AF-A0AAI9SFP2-F1
#
_entry.id   AF-A0AAI9SFP2-F1
#
_cell.length_a   1.000
_cell.length_b   1.000
_cell.length_c   1.000
_cell.angle_alpha   90.00
_cell.angle_beta   90.00
_cell.angle_gamma   90.00
#
_symmetry.space_group_name_H-M   'P 1'
#
loop_
_entity.id
_entity.type
_entity.pdbx_description
1 polymer ?
#
loop_
_entity_poly.entity_id
_entity_poly.type
_entity_poly.pdbx_seq_one_letter_code
_entity_poly.pdbx_strand_id
1 'polypeptide(L)'
;MSQRPQLYNPKLVCAAALLFTPIFGAALQARNWMALGEPDNARASRMWIRSSLWLIVMYLVVQTLFRNEPIMDWLGPYFLVVLWGAWMLTSGWQQLVVVSRTVGKNYDSLPIGRAIILGAAGWLAYGLVSATITLGLVLAGIEPLSALTETPKEEQNGVIIRVPKEGDAPIVEPLPREKQDAGAAAEH
;
A
#
# COMPACT_ATOMS: atom_id res chain seq x y z
N MET A 1 43.67 4.78 -9.20
CA MET A 1 42.51 4.15 -9.84
C MET A 1 41.25 4.80 -9.28
N SER A 2 40.53 5.61 -10.04
CA SER A 2 39.28 6.22 -9.57
C SER A 2 38.21 5.11 -9.60
N GLN A 3 37.92 4.50 -8.44
CA GLN A 3 36.84 3.50 -8.34
C GLN A 3 35.52 4.17 -8.71
N ARG A 4 34.82 3.61 -9.71
CA ARG A 4 33.50 4.09 -10.08
C ARG A 4 32.55 3.86 -8.90
N PRO A 5 31.72 4.85 -8.54
CA PRO A 5 30.75 4.67 -7.47
C PRO A 5 29.77 3.55 -7.85
N GLN A 6 29.50 2.65 -6.91
CA GLN A 6 28.53 1.57 -7.08
C GLN A 6 27.16 2.06 -6.60
N LEU A 7 26.19 2.16 -7.52
CA LEU A 7 24.88 2.76 -7.22
C LEU A 7 23.77 1.85 -7.72
N TYR A 8 22.68 1.75 -6.95
CA TYR A 8 21.42 1.26 -7.47
C TYR A 8 20.87 2.25 -8.49
N ASN A 9 20.36 1.77 -9.62
CA ASN A 9 19.78 2.63 -10.65
C ASN A 9 18.65 3.51 -10.06
N PRO A 10 18.82 4.85 -10.00
CA PRO A 10 17.88 5.74 -9.32
C PRO A 10 16.45 5.67 -9.87
N LYS A 11 16.29 5.40 -11.17
CA LYS A 11 14.96 5.25 -11.79
C LYS A 11 14.25 4.00 -11.27
N LEU A 12 14.98 2.89 -11.16
CA LEU A 12 14.45 1.64 -10.60
C LEU A 12 14.16 1.78 -9.11
N VAL A 13 14.97 2.54 -8.36
CA VAL A 13 14.70 2.85 -6.96
C VAL A 13 13.38 3.61 -6.81
N CYS A 14 13.13 4.62 -7.63
CA CYS A 14 11.87 5.39 -7.58
C CYS A 14 10.65 4.53 -7.96
N ALA A 15 10.77 3.69 -8.99
CA ALA A 15 9.71 2.76 -9.38
C ALA A 15 9.42 1.72 -8.30
N ALA A 16 10.47 1.14 -7.70
CA ALA A 16 10.31 0.18 -6.61
C ALA A 16 9.79 0.84 -5.31
N ALA A 17 10.09 2.12 -5.09
CA ALA A 17 9.52 2.87 -3.96
C ALA A 17 8.00 3.07 -4.09
N LEU A 18 7.48 3.16 -5.32
CA LEU A 18 6.04 3.19 -5.56
C LEU A 18 5.40 1.83 -5.29
N LEU A 19 6.06 0.75 -5.73
CA LEU A 19 5.54 -0.61 -5.58
C LEU A 19 5.59 -1.13 -4.13
N PHE A 20 6.64 -0.80 -3.40
CA PHE A 20 6.82 -1.24 -2.02
C PHE A 20 6.37 -0.14 -1.08
N THR A 21 7.27 0.80 -0.77
CA THR A 21 7.00 1.97 0.06
C THR A 21 8.09 3.01 -0.14
N PRO A 22 7.84 4.28 0.23
CA PRO A 22 8.88 5.29 0.35
C PRO A 22 10.01 4.92 1.32
N ILE A 23 9.75 4.07 2.33
CA ILE A 23 10.77 3.52 3.24
C ILE A 23 11.80 2.71 2.47
N PHE A 24 11.33 1.82 1.58
CA PHE A 24 12.20 1.03 0.72
C PHE A 24 13.05 1.92 -0.19
N GLY A 25 12.41 2.91 -0.83
CA GLY A 25 13.09 3.90 -1.67
C GLY A 25 14.19 4.63 -0.91
N ALA A 26 13.84 5.23 0.23
CA ALA A 26 14.75 6.00 1.08
C ALA A 26 15.94 5.16 1.60
N ALA A 27 15.73 3.88 1.90
CA ALA A 27 16.80 2.98 2.30
C ALA A 27 17.84 2.77 1.18
N LEU A 28 17.38 2.59 -0.06
CA LEU A 28 18.27 2.47 -1.23
C LEU A 28 18.93 3.81 -1.57
N GLN A 29 18.21 4.92 -1.47
CA GLN A 29 18.79 6.25 -1.66
C GLN A 29 19.91 6.52 -0.66
N ALA A 30 19.71 6.19 0.62
CA ALA A 30 20.73 6.37 1.66
C ALA A 30 22.03 5.63 1.33
N ARG A 31 21.93 4.40 0.78
CA ARG A 31 23.09 3.62 0.35
C ARG A 31 23.81 4.26 -0.82
N ASN A 32 23.05 4.71 -1.81
CA ASN A 32 23.62 5.41 -2.95
C ASN A 32 24.30 6.74 -2.56
N TRP A 33 23.71 7.51 -1.64
CA TRP A 33 24.31 8.75 -1.14
C TRP A 33 25.62 8.48 -0.38
N MET A 34 25.67 7.41 0.40
CA MET A 34 26.92 6.96 1.03
C MET A 34 27.99 6.57 0.00
N ALA A 35 27.60 5.89 -1.08
CA ALA A 35 28.52 5.52 -2.16
C ALA A 35 29.00 6.72 -3.00
N LEU A 36 28.22 7.80 -3.03
CA LEU A 36 28.61 9.09 -3.62
C LEU A 36 29.49 9.95 -2.70
N GLY A 37 29.72 9.53 -1.46
CA GLY A 37 30.48 10.31 -0.48
C GLY A 37 29.70 11.48 0.14
N GLU A 38 28.37 11.43 0.09
CA GLU A 38 27.47 12.50 0.57
C GLU A 38 26.69 12.04 1.82
N PRO A 39 27.33 12.04 3.02
CA PRO A 39 26.74 11.48 4.23
C PRO A 39 25.54 12.28 4.74
N ASP A 40 25.47 13.57 4.46
CA ASP A 40 24.38 14.45 4.91
C ASP A 40 23.07 14.12 4.18
N ASN A 41 23.14 13.91 2.87
CA ASN A 41 22.00 13.44 2.07
C ASN A 41 21.57 12.01 2.47
N ALA A 42 22.53 11.18 2.88
CA ALA A 42 22.22 9.86 3.44
C ALA A 42 21.51 9.97 4.81
N ARG A 43 21.84 10.97 5.64
CA ARG A 43 21.10 11.25 6.90
C ARG A 43 19.68 11.71 6.61
N ALA A 44 19.48 12.60 5.64
CA ALA A 44 18.15 13.03 5.22
C ALA A 44 17.28 11.85 4.74
N SER A 45 17.86 10.94 3.94
CA SER A 45 17.17 9.71 3.50
C SER A 45 16.81 8.81 4.69
N ARG A 46 17.68 8.68 5.69
CA ARG A 46 17.38 7.93 6.93
C ARG A 46 16.34 8.61 7.82
N MET A 47 16.25 9.95 7.78
CA MET A 47 15.19 10.69 8.46
C MET A 47 13.83 10.45 7.81
N TRP A 48 13.78 10.35 6.48
CA TRP A 48 12.59 9.97 5.73
C TRP A 48 12.05 8.60 6.13
N ILE A 49 12.93 7.62 6.36
CA ILE A 49 12.52 6.29 6.89
C ILE A 49 11.80 6.44 8.23
N ARG A 50 12.40 7.15 9.18
CA ARG A 50 11.83 7.35 10.53
C ARG A 50 10.49 8.10 10.48
N SER A 51 10.44 9.15 9.67
CA SER A 51 9.23 9.98 9.51
C SER A 51 8.10 9.18 8.88
N SER A 52 8.40 8.35 7.87
CA SER A 52 7.42 7.47 7.23
C SER A 52 6.90 6.40 8.21
N LEU A 53 7.77 5.79 9.01
CA LEU A 53 7.35 4.85 10.06
C LEU A 53 6.41 5.52 11.07
N TRP A 54 6.73 6.74 11.50
CA TRP A 54 5.88 7.50 12.41
C TRP A 54 4.52 7.85 11.77
N LEU A 55 4.50 8.25 10.50
CA LEU A 55 3.25 8.50 9.76
C LEU A 55 2.41 7.24 9.58
N ILE A 56 3.02 6.07 9.37
CA ILE A 56 2.30 4.80 9.32
C ILE A 56 1.65 4.49 10.67
N VAL A 57 2.36 4.70 11.79
CA VAL A 57 1.76 4.53 13.13
C VAL A 57 0.58 5.47 13.32
N MET A 58 0.72 6.74 12.94
CA MET A 58 -0.38 7.71 13.00
C MET A 58 -1.56 7.29 12.12
N TYR A 59 -1.29 6.82 10.91
CA TYR A 59 -2.30 6.28 9.99
C TYR A 59 -3.08 5.13 10.63
N LEU A 60 -2.40 4.17 11.27
CA LEU A 60 -3.05 3.05 11.95
C LEU A 60 -3.93 3.53 13.12
N VAL A 61 -3.49 4.52 13.88
CA VAL A 61 -4.29 5.12 14.97
C VAL A 61 -5.55 5.77 14.40
N VAL A 62 -5.44 6.59 13.36
CA VAL A 62 -6.58 7.23 12.70
C VAL A 62 -7.55 6.18 12.14
N GLN A 63 -7.05 5.16 11.47
CA GLN A 63 -7.88 4.08 10.91
C GLN A 63 -8.63 3.32 12.02
N THR A 64 -8.03 3.19 13.20
CA THR A 64 -8.67 2.54 14.36
C THR A 64 -9.75 3.42 14.99
N LEU A 65 -9.49 4.72 15.15
CA LEU A 65 -10.40 5.67 15.79
C LEU A 65 -11.61 6.02 14.91
N PHE A 66 -11.43 6.09 13.60
CA PHE A 66 -12.45 6.56 12.65
C PHE A 66 -13.02 5.44 11.75
N ARG A 67 -12.93 4.18 12.19
CA ARG A 67 -13.31 2.98 11.41
C ARG A 67 -14.65 3.06 10.67
N ASN A 68 -15.63 3.77 11.23
CA ASN A 68 -17.00 3.83 10.70
C ASN A 68 -17.23 4.92 9.64
N GLU A 69 -16.22 5.71 9.30
CA GLU A 69 -16.35 6.79 8.33
C GLU A 69 -16.07 6.30 6.90
N PRO A 70 -16.90 6.64 5.90
CA PRO A 70 -16.73 6.19 4.51
C PRO A 70 -15.44 6.70 3.85
N ILE A 71 -14.83 7.76 4.41
CA ILE A 71 -13.52 8.26 3.95
C ILE A 71 -12.38 7.29 4.28
N MET A 72 -12.55 6.40 5.27
CA MET A 72 -11.50 5.45 5.68
C MET A 72 -11.27 4.35 4.64
N ASP A 73 -12.27 3.98 3.85
CA ASP A 73 -12.15 2.96 2.79
C ASP A 73 -11.15 3.37 1.71
N TRP A 74 -11.07 4.68 1.44
CA TRP A 74 -10.16 5.24 0.45
C TRP A 74 -8.85 5.74 1.04
N LEU A 75 -8.79 5.96 2.36
CA LEU A 75 -7.64 6.57 3.02
C LEU A 75 -6.34 5.78 2.78
N GLY A 76 -6.40 4.45 2.74
CA GLY A 76 -5.24 3.58 2.52
C GLY A 76 -4.47 3.86 1.21
N PRO A 77 -5.09 3.66 0.03
CA PRO A 77 -4.43 3.95 -1.25
C PRO A 77 -4.05 5.43 -1.40
N TYR A 78 -4.89 6.36 -0.92
CA TYR A 78 -4.55 7.79 -0.94
C TYR A 78 -3.30 8.10 -0.10
N PHE A 79 -3.21 7.54 1.11
CA PHE A 79 -2.06 7.71 2.00
C PHE A 79 -0.77 7.23 1.34
N LEU A 80 -0.79 6.07 0.66
CA LEU A 80 0.38 5.53 -0.04
C LEU A 80 0.84 6.45 -1.18
N VAL A 81 -0.09 6.92 -2.02
CA VAL A 81 0.25 7.80 -3.15
C VAL A 81 0.75 9.16 -2.67
N VAL A 82 0.11 9.75 -1.66
CA VAL A 82 0.53 11.04 -1.07
C VAL A 82 1.89 10.90 -0.40
N LEU A 83 2.12 9.85 0.38
CA LEU A 83 3.40 9.60 1.03
C LEU A 83 4.52 9.41 -0.01
N TRP A 84 4.24 8.67 -1.08
CA TRP A 84 5.16 8.52 -2.20
C TRP A 84 5.44 9.83 -2.92
N GLY A 85 4.41 10.61 -3.24
CA GLY A 85 4.55 11.92 -3.88
C GLY A 85 5.36 12.89 -3.04
N ALA A 86 5.07 12.99 -1.74
CA ALA A 86 5.81 13.82 -0.81
C ALA A 86 7.29 13.43 -0.74
N TRP A 87 7.58 12.13 -0.66
CA TRP A 87 8.96 11.64 -0.69
C TRP A 87 9.66 11.89 -2.02
N MET A 88 8.97 11.71 -3.16
CA MET A 88 9.51 11.98 -4.49
C MET A 88 9.90 13.46 -4.64
N LEU A 89 9.02 14.38 -4.24
CA LEU A 89 9.26 15.82 -4.38
C LEU A 89 10.42 16.32 -3.51
N THR A 90 10.62 15.72 -2.34
CA THR A 90 11.59 16.21 -1.34
C THR A 90 12.94 15.48 -1.38
N SER A 91 12.99 14.18 -1.70
CA SER A 91 14.20 13.34 -1.63
C SER A 91 14.43 12.51 -2.90
N GLY A 92 13.37 11.87 -3.42
CA GLY A 92 13.45 11.01 -4.61
C GLY A 92 14.04 11.72 -5.83
N TRP A 93 13.52 12.91 -6.11
CA TRP A 93 13.91 13.73 -7.25
C TRP A 93 15.33 14.28 -7.15
N GLN A 94 15.77 14.65 -5.95
CA GLN A 94 17.11 15.22 -5.73
C GLN A 94 18.21 14.27 -6.20
N GLN A 95 18.07 12.99 -5.89
CA GLN A 95 19.05 12.00 -6.31
C GLN A 95 19.04 11.75 -7.83
N LEU A 96 17.87 11.73 -8.46
CA LEU A 96 17.76 11.63 -9.92
C LEU A 96 18.52 12.77 -10.59
N VAL A 97 18.33 13.99 -10.10
CA VAL A 97 18.99 15.19 -10.62
C VAL A 97 20.50 15.11 -10.42
N VAL A 98 20.95 14.83 -9.19
CA VAL A 98 22.40 14.77 -8.88
C VAL A 98 23.09 13.70 -9.73
N VAL A 99 22.59 12.47 -9.73
CA VAL A 99 23.21 11.39 -10.52
C VAL A 99 23.21 11.72 -12.01
N SER A 100 22.13 12.30 -12.55
CA SER A 100 22.07 12.69 -13.97
C SER A 100 23.08 13.77 -14.34
N ARG A 101 23.40 14.70 -13.42
CA ARG A 101 24.27 15.85 -13.66
C ARG A 101 25.75 15.56 -13.38
N THR A 102 26.05 14.78 -12.34
CA THR A 102 27.44 14.56 -11.89
C THR A 102 28.05 13.30 -12.47
N VAL A 103 27.32 12.18 -12.42
CA VAL A 103 27.85 10.85 -12.76
C VAL A 103 27.34 10.37 -14.13
N GLY A 104 26.15 10.79 -14.54
CA GLY A 104 25.52 10.35 -15.78
C GLY A 104 25.39 8.83 -15.83
N LYS A 105 26.05 8.19 -16.81
CA LYS A 105 26.15 6.73 -16.95
C LYS A 105 27.47 6.14 -16.39
N ASN A 106 28.36 6.97 -15.84
CA ASN A 106 29.67 6.54 -15.35
C ASN A 106 29.61 5.99 -13.91
N TYR A 107 28.73 5.01 -13.66
CA TYR A 107 28.64 4.27 -12.40
C TYR A 107 28.42 2.78 -12.66
N ASP A 108 28.85 1.95 -11.72
CA ASP A 108 28.58 0.52 -11.80
C ASP A 108 27.22 0.24 -11.13
N SER A 109 26.26 -0.26 -11.92
CA SER A 109 24.90 -0.46 -11.43
C SER A 109 24.82 -1.69 -10.53
N LEU A 110 24.46 -1.48 -9.27
CA LEU A 110 24.19 -2.56 -8.33
C LEU A 110 22.90 -3.31 -8.71
N PRO A 111 22.86 -4.65 -8.57
CA PRO A 111 21.68 -5.43 -8.87
C PRO A 111 20.56 -5.12 -7.86
N ILE A 112 19.46 -4.55 -8.34
CA ILE A 112 18.30 -4.21 -7.50
C ILE A 112 17.48 -5.45 -7.08
N GLY A 113 17.65 -6.58 -7.78
CA GLY A 113 16.87 -7.81 -7.55
C GLY A 113 16.91 -8.29 -6.09
N ARG A 114 18.08 -8.23 -5.43
CA ARG A 114 18.20 -8.58 -4.00
C ARG A 114 17.34 -7.67 -3.11
N ALA A 115 17.25 -6.39 -3.45
CA ALA A 115 16.40 -5.46 -2.71
C ALA A 115 14.92 -5.73 -2.99
N ILE A 116 14.55 -6.00 -4.25
CA ILE A 116 13.16 -6.35 -4.62
C ILE A 116 12.69 -7.61 -3.88
N ILE A 117 13.55 -8.63 -3.72
CA ILE A 117 13.22 -9.84 -2.95
C ILE A 117 12.87 -9.48 -1.49
N LEU A 118 13.63 -8.57 -0.87
CA LEU A 118 13.32 -8.11 0.50
C LEU A 118 11.99 -7.35 0.56
N GLY A 119 11.70 -6.52 -0.44
CA GLY A 119 10.40 -5.85 -0.55
C GLY A 119 9.24 -6.84 -0.70
N ALA A 120 9.41 -7.84 -1.57
CA ALA A 120 8.42 -8.90 -1.79
C ALA A 120 8.21 -9.76 -0.54
N ALA A 121 9.30 -10.10 0.16
CA ALA A 121 9.24 -10.78 1.46
C ALA A 121 8.47 -9.96 2.50
N GLY A 122 8.59 -8.63 2.48
CA GLY A 122 7.80 -7.74 3.32
C GLY A 122 6.30 -7.83 3.05
N TRP A 123 5.89 -7.85 1.78
CA TRP A 123 4.48 -8.08 1.40
C TRP A 123 3.97 -9.46 1.84
N LEU A 124 4.77 -10.51 1.66
CA LEU A 124 4.40 -11.85 2.12
C LEU A 124 4.24 -11.91 3.65
N ALA A 125 5.17 -11.30 4.39
CA ALA A 125 5.08 -11.22 5.84
C ALA A 125 3.84 -10.43 6.29
N TYR A 126 3.55 -9.30 5.65
CA TYR A 126 2.32 -8.54 5.91
C TYR A 126 1.06 -9.39 5.68
N GLY A 127 0.97 -10.08 4.55
CA GLY A 127 -0.16 -10.96 4.25
C GLY A 127 -0.34 -12.06 5.30
N LEU A 128 0.76 -12.69 5.74
CA LEU A 128 0.73 -13.73 6.76
C LEU A 128 0.30 -13.19 8.14
N VAL A 129 0.81 -12.02 8.56
CA VAL A 129 0.41 -11.37 9.81
C VAL A 129 -1.07 -10.99 9.75
N SER A 130 -1.53 -10.39 8.65
CA SER A 130 -2.94 -10.01 8.46
C SER A 130 -3.86 -11.22 8.53
N ALA A 131 -3.50 -12.33 7.86
CA ALA A 131 -4.26 -13.57 7.91
C ALA A 131 -4.29 -14.17 9.33
N THR A 132 -3.17 -14.12 10.05
CA THR A 132 -3.08 -14.61 11.43
C THR A 132 -3.94 -13.79 12.38
N ILE A 133 -3.95 -12.45 12.24
CA ILE A 133 -4.80 -11.57 13.06
C ILE A 133 -6.28 -11.85 12.77
N THR A 134 -6.67 -11.91 11.49
CA THR A 134 -8.05 -12.20 11.08
C THR A 134 -8.51 -13.55 11.64
N LEU A 135 -7.69 -14.59 11.49
CA LEU A 135 -7.97 -15.91 12.05
C LEU A 135 -8.12 -15.85 13.58
N GLY A 136 -7.25 -15.11 14.28
CA GLY A 136 -7.33 -14.93 15.73
C GLY A 136 -8.63 -14.24 16.17
N LEU A 137 -9.07 -13.20 15.44
CA LEU A 137 -10.32 -12.49 15.72
C LEU A 137 -11.56 -13.35 15.45
N VAL A 138 -11.54 -14.15 14.39
CA VAL A 138 -12.60 -15.13 14.07
C VAL A 138 -12.68 -16.21 15.14
N LEU A 139 -11.55 -16.80 15.55
CA LEU A 139 -11.52 -17.81 16.62
C LEU A 139 -11.95 -17.25 17.98
N ALA A 140 -11.70 -15.95 18.23
CA ALA A 140 -12.17 -15.25 19.43
C ALA A 140 -13.67 -14.88 19.39
N GLY A 141 -14.37 -15.13 18.28
CA GLY A 141 -15.79 -14.79 18.10
C GLY A 141 -16.06 -13.29 17.90
N ILE A 142 -15.03 -12.50 17.62
CA ILE A 142 -15.15 -11.06 17.36
C ILE A 142 -15.58 -10.80 15.90
N GLU A 143 -15.07 -11.61 14.97
CA GLU A 143 -15.37 -11.52 13.54
C GLU A 143 -16.13 -12.77 13.05
N PRO A 144 -17.06 -12.62 12.09
CA PRO A 144 -17.78 -13.76 11.52
C PRO A 144 -16.87 -14.62 10.66
N LEU A 145 -17.19 -15.92 10.52
CA LEU A 145 -16.45 -16.86 9.69
C LEU A 145 -16.33 -16.42 8.21
N SER A 146 -17.27 -15.59 7.75
CA SER A 146 -17.24 -14.99 6.40
C SER A 146 -16.03 -14.09 6.17
N ALA A 147 -15.44 -13.50 7.22
CA ALA A 147 -14.24 -12.68 7.11
C ALA A 147 -13.03 -13.45 6.54
N LEU A 148 -13.01 -14.78 6.63
CA LEU A 148 -11.96 -15.63 6.03
C LEU A 148 -12.12 -15.84 4.53
N THR A 149 -13.30 -15.53 3.98
CA THR A 149 -13.66 -15.80 2.58
C THR A 149 -14.13 -14.56 1.82
N GLU A 150 -14.39 -13.45 2.50
CA GLU A 150 -14.80 -12.19 1.88
C GLU A 150 -13.66 -11.58 1.06
N THR A 151 -13.80 -11.66 -0.27
CA THR A 151 -13.24 -10.68 -1.20
C THR A 151 -14.08 -9.40 -1.14
N PRO A 152 -13.54 -8.20 -1.48
CA PRO A 152 -14.22 -6.93 -1.27
C PRO A 152 -15.67 -6.98 -1.75
N LYS A 153 -16.62 -6.71 -0.85
CA LYS A 153 -18.04 -6.68 -1.16
C LYS A 153 -18.28 -5.61 -2.24
N GLU A 154 -18.47 -6.03 -3.49
CA GLU A 154 -19.35 -5.28 -4.38
C GLU A 154 -20.72 -5.28 -3.69
N GLU A 155 -21.13 -4.12 -3.15
CA GLU A 155 -22.54 -3.87 -2.90
C GLU A 155 -23.25 -4.07 -4.23
N GLN A 156 -23.82 -5.26 -4.44
CA GLN A 156 -24.81 -5.50 -5.48
C GLN A 156 -26.06 -4.71 -5.12
N ASN A 157 -26.04 -3.40 -5.35
CA ASN A 157 -27.23 -2.58 -5.56
C ASN A 157 -27.83 -2.97 -6.93
N GLY A 158 -28.16 -4.24 -7.09
CA GLY A 158 -28.96 -4.70 -8.21
C GLY A 158 -30.39 -4.22 -8.02
N VAL A 159 -31.01 -3.82 -9.11
CA VAL A 159 -32.38 -3.35 -9.13
C VAL A 159 -33.16 -4.30 -10.03
N ILE A 160 -34.29 -4.82 -9.54
CA ILE A 160 -35.17 -5.66 -10.34
C ILE A 160 -36.05 -4.73 -11.18
N ILE A 161 -35.82 -4.71 -12.49
CA ILE A 161 -36.68 -4.00 -13.43
C ILE A 161 -37.68 -5.01 -13.99
N ARG A 162 -38.93 -4.94 -13.55
CA ARG A 162 -40.03 -5.71 -14.15
C ARG A 162 -40.64 -4.89 -15.26
N VAL A 163 -40.49 -5.34 -16.51
CA VAL A 163 -41.14 -4.73 -17.68
C VAL A 163 -42.41 -5.53 -17.99
N PRO A 164 -43.62 -4.97 -17.80
CA PRO A 164 -44.86 -5.63 -18.19
C PRO A 164 -44.97 -5.75 -19.72
N LYS A 165 -45.63 -6.80 -20.21
CA LYS A 165 -45.79 -7.04 -21.66
C LYS A 165 -46.79 -6.12 -22.35
N GLU A 166 -47.58 -5.34 -21.61
CA GLU A 166 -48.60 -4.46 -22.15
C GLU A 166 -48.37 -3.02 -21.67
N GLY A 167 -47.67 -2.22 -22.47
CA GLY A 167 -47.76 -0.76 -22.51
C GLY A 167 -47.38 0.08 -21.27
N ASP A 168 -47.26 -0.51 -20.09
CA ASP A 168 -47.06 0.21 -18.83
C ASP A 168 -45.57 0.41 -18.49
N ALA A 169 -45.31 1.49 -17.76
CA ALA A 169 -43.96 1.90 -17.37
C ALA A 169 -43.26 0.82 -16.52
N PRO A 170 -41.94 0.61 -16.71
CA PRO A 170 -41.20 -0.41 -15.99
C PRO A 170 -41.21 -0.14 -14.48
N ILE A 171 -41.55 -1.17 -13.69
CA ILE A 171 -41.55 -1.11 -12.23
C ILE A 171 -40.15 -1.46 -11.74
N VAL A 172 -39.56 -0.53 -11.00
CA VAL A 172 -38.19 -0.58 -10.51
C VAL A 172 -38.22 -0.87 -9.01
N GLU A 173 -37.97 -2.11 -8.62
CA GLU A 173 -37.95 -2.54 -7.22
C GLU A 173 -36.50 -2.79 -6.76
N PRO A 174 -36.08 -2.27 -5.59
CA PRO A 174 -34.81 -2.67 -4.99
C PRO A 174 -34.85 -4.18 -4.67
N LEU A 175 -33.75 -4.89 -4.91
CA LEU A 175 -33.60 -6.31 -4.55
C LEU A 175 -34.03 -6.52 -3.09
N PRO A 176 -34.95 -7.47 -2.79
CA PRO A 176 -35.28 -7.80 -1.41
C PRO A 176 -34.03 -8.20 -0.65
N ARG A 177 -33.77 -7.56 0.49
CA ARG A 177 -32.73 -7.98 1.45
C ARG A 177 -33.18 -9.25 2.15
N GLU A 178 -33.22 -10.38 1.44
CA GLU A 178 -33.59 -11.65 2.07
C GLU A 178 -32.60 -12.76 1.70
N LYS A 179 -31.51 -12.78 2.47
CA LYS A 179 -30.97 -13.97 3.16
C LYS A 179 -29.79 -13.55 4.04
N GLN A 180 -30.08 -12.77 5.09
CA GLN A 180 -29.17 -12.64 6.24
C GLN A 180 -29.74 -13.27 7.52
N ASP A 181 -31.06 -13.51 7.62
CA ASP A 181 -31.67 -14.01 8.86
C ASP A 181 -32.18 -15.47 8.82
N ALA A 182 -32.11 -16.17 7.69
CA ALA A 182 -32.61 -17.55 7.58
C ALA A 182 -31.67 -18.63 8.15
N GLY A 183 -30.53 -18.25 8.73
CA GLY A 183 -29.57 -19.16 9.37
C GLY A 183 -29.68 -19.25 10.90
N ALA A 184 -30.47 -18.39 11.55
CA ALA A 184 -30.50 -18.28 13.02
C ALA A 184 -31.71 -18.97 13.70
N ALA A 185 -32.58 -19.65 12.94
CA ALA A 185 -33.83 -20.22 13.45
C ALA A 185 -33.96 -21.75 13.25
N ALA A 186 -32.83 -22.46 13.18
CA ALA A 186 -32.83 -23.93 13.08
C ALA A 186 -31.82 -24.58 14.03
N GLU A 187 -31.80 -24.16 15.31
CA GLU A 187 -31.29 -24.98 16.41
C GLU A 187 -32.21 -24.81 17.63
N HIS A 188 -33.18 -25.72 17.74
CA HIS A 188 -33.84 -26.10 18.99
C HIS A 188 -33.81 -27.62 19.09
#